data_AF-A0A2A2EFG1-F1
#
_entry.id   AF-A0A2A2EFG1-F1
#
_cell.length_a   1.000
_cell.length_b   1.000
_cell.length_c   1.000
_cell.angle_alpha   90.00
_cell.angle_beta   90.00
_cell.angle_gamma   90.00
#
_symmetry.space_group_name_H-M   'P 1'
#
loop_
_entity.id
_entity.type
_entity.pdbx_description
1 polymer ?
#
loop_
_entity_poly.entity_id
_entity_poly.type
_entity_poly.pdbx_seq_one_letter_code
_entity_poly.pdbx_strand_id
1 'polypeptide(L)'
;MNLPELTETTRLVLERYDATRFRWEYRNGKALFSAFFAYEPESGTLDWPYMPLLVSYRPTQPEDTQHWSHLYEVHQDRQGMLYANPMLSHEEYKTLIEVLGIHPAPTDSPFRVSGFLQELQHASGAVPGHWNRHRIRAIQDIPSSLRNDVEEPDAVYFCGWHQNPAGKHPTARNLEKTRRFLGPAIADECRRLRVSSRWTTDQKLAKPLPCQQGAVEAYTRQAFQNP
;
A
#
# COMPACT_ATOMS: atom_id res chain seq x y z
N MET A 1 7.97 -6.78 -16.89
CA MET A 1 9.00 -5.74 -17.03
C MET A 1 9.61 -5.46 -15.68
N ASN A 2 10.90 -5.16 -15.62
CA ASN A 2 11.59 -4.82 -14.38
C ASN A 2 11.20 -3.40 -13.93
N LEU A 3 11.24 -3.16 -12.63
CA LEU A 3 10.89 -1.90 -11.97
C LEU A 3 12.07 -1.42 -11.09
N PRO A 4 13.22 -1.06 -11.69
CA PRO A 4 14.43 -0.74 -10.92
C PRO A 4 14.28 0.47 -9.99
N GLU A 5 13.60 1.54 -10.41
CA GLU A 5 13.37 2.71 -9.54
C GLU A 5 12.43 2.41 -8.39
N LEU A 6 11.38 1.61 -8.60
CA LEU A 6 10.52 1.15 -7.51
C LEU A 6 11.29 0.22 -6.55
N THR A 7 12.17 -0.62 -7.07
CA THR A 7 13.04 -1.51 -6.26
C THR A 7 13.90 -0.68 -5.32
N GLU A 8 14.63 0.30 -5.88
CA GLU A 8 15.51 1.17 -5.09
C GLU A 8 14.73 2.05 -4.11
N THR A 9 13.58 2.59 -4.54
CA THR A 9 12.68 3.35 -3.66
C THR A 9 12.23 2.50 -2.47
N THR A 10 11.83 1.26 -2.72
CA THR A 10 11.36 0.34 -1.68
C THR A 10 12.47 0.05 -0.67
N ARG A 11 13.67 -0.25 -1.17
CA ARG A 11 14.86 -0.48 -0.33
C ARG A 11 15.15 0.73 0.56
N LEU A 12 15.19 1.93 -0.01
CA LEU A 12 15.44 3.17 0.73
C LEU A 12 14.35 3.49 1.75
N VAL A 13 13.07 3.24 1.41
CA VAL A 13 11.95 3.46 2.34
C VAL A 13 12.03 2.51 3.52
N LEU A 14 12.32 1.24 3.27
CA LEU A 14 12.51 0.25 4.33
C LEU A 14 13.70 0.63 5.22
N GLU A 15 14.87 0.91 4.64
CA GLU A 15 16.09 1.22 5.39
C GLU A 15 16.00 2.52 6.21
N ARG A 16 15.40 3.58 5.65
CA ARG A 16 15.40 4.91 6.29
C ARG A 16 14.20 5.17 7.18
N TYR A 17 13.06 4.57 6.85
CA TYR A 17 11.79 4.87 7.50
C TYR A 17 11.15 3.66 8.16
N ASP A 18 11.75 2.47 8.00
CA ASP A 18 11.24 1.21 8.55
C ASP A 18 9.78 0.97 8.13
N ALA A 19 9.47 1.34 6.89
CA ALA A 19 8.11 1.29 6.35
C ALA A 19 8.06 0.36 5.15
N THR A 20 6.98 -0.41 5.06
CA THR A 20 6.74 -1.36 3.95
C THR A 20 5.66 -0.87 2.99
N ARG A 21 5.06 0.29 3.26
CA ARG A 21 3.92 0.82 2.50
C ARG A 21 4.06 2.30 2.27
N PHE A 22 3.79 2.73 1.05
CA PHE A 22 3.86 4.13 0.67
C PHE A 22 3.01 4.41 -0.55
N ARG A 23 2.71 5.70 -0.75
CA ARG A 23 1.96 6.18 -1.91
C ARG A 23 2.69 7.31 -2.60
N TRP A 24 2.46 7.49 -3.90
CA TRP A 24 2.94 8.65 -4.64
C TRP A 24 1.94 9.06 -5.72
N GLU A 25 2.14 10.27 -6.22
CA GLU A 25 1.36 10.80 -7.33
C GLU A 25 2.22 10.82 -8.58
N TYR A 26 1.59 10.53 -9.71
CA TYR A 26 2.20 10.62 -11.03
C TYR A 26 1.30 11.43 -11.95
N ARG A 27 1.88 12.38 -12.69
CA ARG A 27 1.15 13.22 -13.64
C ARG A 27 1.65 12.94 -15.04
N ASN A 28 0.73 12.62 -15.95
CA ASN A 28 0.97 12.54 -17.38
C ASN A 28 0.03 13.54 -18.08
N GLY A 29 0.60 14.64 -18.59
CA GLY A 29 -0.19 15.76 -19.10
C GLY A 29 -1.15 16.32 -18.05
N LYS A 30 -2.46 16.31 -18.35
CA LYS A 30 -3.51 16.73 -17.42
C LYS A 30 -3.95 15.61 -16.45
N ALA A 31 -3.72 14.35 -16.81
CA ALA A 31 -4.12 13.21 -15.99
C ALA A 31 -3.24 13.08 -14.74
N LEU A 32 -3.88 12.96 -13.57
CA LEU A 32 -3.23 12.70 -12.29
C LEU A 32 -3.56 11.28 -11.84
N PHE A 33 -2.55 10.52 -11.44
CA PHE A 33 -2.68 9.18 -10.90
C PHE A 33 -2.15 9.14 -9.47
N SER A 34 -2.83 8.37 -8.62
CA SER A 34 -2.34 7.98 -7.30
C SER A 34 -1.92 6.52 -7.36
N ALA A 35 -0.69 6.24 -6.93
CA ALA A 35 -0.15 4.90 -6.75
C ALA A 35 -0.02 4.58 -5.26
N PHE A 36 -0.43 3.37 -4.88
CA PHE A 36 -0.22 2.78 -3.56
C PHE A 36 0.56 1.49 -3.75
N PHE A 37 1.67 1.34 -3.03
CA PHE A 37 2.48 0.12 -3.04
C PHE A 37 2.63 -0.45 -1.64
N ALA A 38 2.44 -1.76 -1.51
CA ALA A 38 2.74 -2.51 -0.29
C ALA A 38 3.77 -3.59 -0.58
N TYR A 39 4.96 -3.41 -0.02
CA TYR A 39 6.04 -4.38 -0.02
C TYR A 39 5.81 -5.41 1.10
N GLU A 40 5.98 -6.69 0.79
CA GLU A 40 5.88 -7.78 1.78
C GLU A 40 7.17 -8.61 1.70
N PRO A 41 8.18 -8.34 2.56
CA PRO A 41 9.54 -8.89 2.40
C PRO A 41 9.66 -10.42 2.52
N GLU A 42 8.66 -11.11 3.08
CA GLU A 42 8.74 -12.54 3.36
C GLU A 42 7.35 -13.20 3.26
N SER A 43 6.96 -13.70 2.09
CA SER A 43 5.80 -14.61 1.99
C SER A 43 6.20 -16.05 2.33
N GLY A 44 6.63 -16.26 3.59
CA GLY A 44 6.89 -17.60 4.14
C GLY A 44 5.62 -18.44 4.37
N THR A 45 4.44 -17.82 4.39
CA THR A 45 3.14 -18.49 4.50
C THR A 45 2.07 -17.63 3.82
N LEU A 46 1.52 -18.13 2.71
CA LEU A 46 0.48 -17.57 1.82
C LEU A 46 -0.52 -16.53 2.38
N ASP A 47 -0.79 -15.52 1.54
CA ASP A 47 -2.15 -15.12 1.10
C ASP A 47 -2.13 -14.19 -0.14
N TRP A 48 -0.99 -13.54 -0.44
CA TRP A 48 -0.80 -12.78 -1.67
C TRP A 48 0.47 -13.27 -2.39
N PRO A 49 0.37 -13.87 -3.61
CA PRO A 49 1.54 -14.33 -4.37
C PRO A 49 2.34 -13.17 -4.99
N TYR A 50 1.97 -11.93 -4.67
CA TYR A 50 2.51 -10.70 -5.21
C TYR A 50 2.37 -9.55 -4.21
N MET A 51 3.13 -8.50 -4.44
CA MET A 51 3.03 -7.20 -3.78
C MET A 51 2.08 -6.32 -4.59
N PRO A 52 1.00 -5.77 -3.99
CA PRO A 52 0.03 -4.98 -4.72
C PRO A 52 0.59 -3.58 -5.03
N LEU A 53 0.57 -3.22 -6.31
CA LEU A 53 0.72 -1.84 -6.79
C LEU A 53 -0.62 -1.38 -7.38
N LEU A 54 -1.44 -0.72 -6.56
CA LEU A 54 -2.69 -0.14 -7.04
C LEU A 54 -2.44 1.24 -7.62
N VAL A 55 -2.87 1.44 -8.86
CA VAL A 55 -2.81 2.73 -9.54
C VAL A 55 -4.23 3.16 -9.85
N SER A 56 -4.56 4.40 -9.53
CA SER A 56 -5.90 4.95 -9.75
C SER A 56 -5.82 6.34 -10.33
N TYR A 57 -6.65 6.61 -11.33
CA TYR A 57 -6.86 7.95 -11.83
C TYR A 57 -7.55 8.78 -10.75
N ARG A 58 -7.06 10.01 -10.58
CA ARG A 58 -7.60 11.01 -9.68
C ARG A 58 -8.27 12.09 -10.53
N PRO A 59 -9.61 12.13 -10.54
CA PRO A 59 -10.37 13.27 -11.05
C PRO A 59 -9.81 14.56 -10.44
N THR A 60 -9.44 15.51 -11.29
CA THR A 60 -8.88 16.80 -10.90
C THR A 60 -9.86 17.95 -11.10
N GLN A 61 -10.88 17.75 -11.93
CA GLN A 61 -11.95 18.69 -12.20
C GLN A 61 -13.32 18.07 -11.89
N PRO A 62 -14.34 18.88 -11.54
CA PRO A 62 -15.70 18.39 -11.28
C PRO A 62 -16.34 17.63 -12.44
N GLU A 63 -15.96 17.97 -13.68
CA GLU A 63 -16.42 17.31 -14.91
C GLU A 63 -15.71 15.98 -15.23
N ASP A 64 -14.65 15.63 -14.50
CA ASP A 64 -13.93 14.37 -14.68
C ASP A 64 -14.78 13.21 -14.15
N THR A 65 -15.68 12.68 -14.98
CA THR A 65 -16.54 11.53 -14.62
C THR A 65 -15.88 10.18 -14.92
N GLN A 66 -14.70 10.15 -15.57
CA GLN A 66 -14.02 8.90 -15.84
C GLN A 66 -13.47 8.27 -14.55
N HIS A 67 -13.57 6.95 -14.47
CA HIS A 67 -12.95 6.16 -13.43
C HIS A 67 -11.96 5.19 -14.09
N TRP A 68 -10.75 5.15 -13.57
CA TRP A 68 -9.77 4.16 -13.96
C TRP A 68 -8.95 3.74 -12.76
N SER A 69 -8.76 2.44 -12.59
CA SER A 69 -7.82 1.89 -11.64
C SER A 69 -7.36 0.53 -12.10
N HIS A 70 -6.11 0.19 -11.80
CA HIS A 70 -5.55 -1.12 -12.08
C HIS A 70 -4.64 -1.57 -10.94
N LEU A 71 -4.72 -2.86 -10.61
CA LEU A 71 -3.85 -3.50 -9.62
C LEU A 71 -2.78 -4.28 -10.35
N TYR A 72 -1.55 -3.76 -10.35
CA TYR A 72 -0.40 -4.51 -10.83
C TYR A 72 0.04 -5.50 -9.76
N GLU A 73 0.19 -6.75 -10.16
CA GLU A 73 0.81 -7.81 -9.37
C GLU A 73 2.34 -7.68 -9.52
N VAL A 74 3.00 -7.16 -8.47
CA VAL A 74 4.46 -7.00 -8.45
C VAL A 74 5.09 -8.21 -7.79
N HIS A 75 6.12 -8.77 -8.40
CA HIS A 75 6.91 -9.87 -7.86
C HIS A 75 8.34 -9.43 -7.63
N GLN A 76 9.09 -10.22 -6.86
CA GLN A 76 10.51 -10.02 -6.61
C GLN A 76 11.28 -11.24 -7.10
N ASP A 77 12.37 -11.03 -7.84
CA ASP A 77 13.27 -12.13 -8.22
C ASP A 77 14.26 -12.46 -7.09
N ARG A 78 15.13 -13.46 -7.31
CA ARG A 78 16.11 -13.90 -6.31
C ARG A 78 17.18 -12.86 -5.99
N GLN A 79 17.35 -11.86 -6.85
CA GLN A 79 18.29 -10.76 -6.71
C GLN A 79 17.64 -9.55 -6.05
N GLY A 80 16.35 -9.64 -5.70
CA GLY A 80 15.60 -8.56 -5.08
C GLY A 80 14.99 -7.57 -6.07
N MET A 81 15.12 -7.78 -7.39
CA MET A 81 14.56 -6.89 -8.41
C MET A 81 13.04 -7.07 -8.48
N LEU A 82 12.32 -5.95 -8.39
CA LEU A 82 10.89 -5.93 -8.58
C LEU A 82 10.53 -6.00 -10.07
N TYR A 83 9.50 -6.75 -10.42
CA TYR A 83 8.97 -6.82 -11.77
C TYR A 83 7.46 -7.04 -11.78
N ALA A 84 6.78 -6.55 -12.82
CA ALA A 84 5.34 -6.72 -13.00
C ALA A 84 4.97 -6.94 -14.47
N ASN A 85 3.82 -7.56 -14.73
CA ASN A 85 3.26 -7.64 -16.07
C ASN A 85 2.56 -6.30 -16.41
N PRO A 86 3.00 -5.56 -17.45
CA PRO A 86 2.39 -4.27 -17.80
C PRO A 86 1.10 -4.41 -18.63
N MET A 87 0.60 -5.63 -18.84
CA MET A 87 -0.59 -5.85 -19.67
C MET A 87 -1.87 -5.40 -18.96
N LEU A 88 -2.76 -4.77 -19.72
CA LEU A 88 -4.12 -4.43 -19.30
C LEU A 88 -5.11 -5.24 -20.12
N SER A 89 -6.31 -5.44 -19.58
CA SER A 89 -7.44 -5.86 -20.41
C SER A 89 -7.74 -4.81 -21.48
N HIS A 90 -8.45 -5.21 -22.55
CA HIS A 90 -8.82 -4.29 -23.62
C HIS A 90 -9.63 -3.09 -23.12
N GLU A 91 -10.54 -3.33 -22.17
CA GLU A 91 -11.40 -2.29 -21.58
C GLU A 91 -10.62 -1.32 -20.69
N GLU A 92 -9.71 -1.84 -19.85
CA GLU A 92 -8.83 -1.02 -19.02
C GLU A 92 -7.87 -0.18 -19.87
N TYR A 93 -7.32 -0.76 -20.94
CA TYR A 93 -6.49 -0.04 -21.88
C TYR A 93 -7.26 1.11 -22.53
N LYS A 94 -8.45 0.85 -23.07
CA LYS A 94 -9.27 1.87 -23.73
C LYS A 94 -9.60 3.01 -22.77
N THR A 95 -10.02 2.68 -21.55
CA THR A 95 -10.34 3.67 -20.52
C THR A 95 -9.11 4.48 -20.10
N LEU A 96 -7.93 3.84 -20.02
CA LEU A 96 -6.67 4.54 -19.74
C LEU A 96 -6.33 5.56 -20.86
N ILE A 97 -6.46 5.16 -22.12
CA ILE A 97 -6.23 6.04 -23.28
C ILE A 97 -7.18 7.24 -23.25
N GLU A 98 -8.45 7.04 -22.90
CA GLU A 98 -9.44 8.11 -22.74
C GLU A 98 -9.06 9.06 -21.60
N VAL A 99 -8.69 8.54 -20.42
CA VAL A 99 -8.24 9.33 -19.26
C VAL A 99 -6.99 10.15 -19.59
N LEU A 100 -6.06 9.59 -20.36
CA LEU A 100 -4.86 10.29 -20.80
C LEU A 100 -5.14 11.34 -21.88
N GLY A 101 -6.36 11.38 -22.43
CA GLY A 101 -6.71 12.26 -23.56
C GLY A 101 -5.95 11.93 -24.84
N ILE A 102 -5.49 10.68 -24.98
CA ILE A 102 -4.77 10.23 -26.15
C ILE A 102 -5.80 9.89 -27.22
N HIS A 103 -5.95 10.79 -28.19
CA HIS A 103 -6.76 10.50 -29.37
C HIS A 103 -5.96 9.59 -30.31
N PRO A 104 -6.55 8.50 -30.82
CA PRO A 104 -5.88 7.65 -31.79
C PRO A 104 -5.66 8.43 -33.10
N ALA A 105 -4.49 9.03 -33.24
CA ALA A 105 -3.96 9.43 -34.52
C ALA A 105 -3.32 8.19 -35.19
N PRO A 106 -3.25 8.14 -36.53
CA PRO A 106 -2.48 7.10 -37.21
C PRO A 106 -0.99 7.43 -37.01
N THR A 107 -0.42 7.00 -35.89
CA THR A 107 0.98 7.23 -35.54
C THR A 107 1.76 5.93 -35.54
N ASP A 108 2.98 5.97 -36.09
CA ASP A 108 3.96 4.87 -36.10
C ASP A 108 4.45 4.44 -34.69
N SER A 109 3.89 5.01 -33.63
CA SER A 109 4.22 4.72 -32.24
C SER A 109 2.96 4.71 -31.39
N PRO A 110 2.28 3.56 -31.25
CA PRO A 110 1.12 3.43 -30.37
C PRO A 110 1.55 3.64 -28.91
N PHE A 111 0.63 4.14 -28.08
CA PHE A 111 0.83 4.22 -26.64
C PHE A 111 1.13 2.83 -26.07
N ARG A 112 2.19 2.73 -25.27
CA ARG A 112 2.63 1.48 -24.65
C ARG A 112 2.38 1.54 -23.16
N VAL A 113 1.60 0.59 -22.63
CA VAL A 113 1.36 0.49 -21.19
C VAL A 113 2.67 0.28 -20.41
N SER A 114 3.63 -0.43 -20.98
CA SER A 114 4.96 -0.55 -20.39
C SER A 114 5.67 0.79 -20.22
N GLY A 115 5.49 1.73 -21.16
CA GLY A 115 6.01 3.10 -21.05
C GLY A 115 5.32 3.86 -19.91
N PHE A 116 3.99 3.75 -19.81
CA PHE A 116 3.24 4.32 -18.67
C PHE A 116 3.72 3.77 -17.33
N LEU A 117 3.86 2.45 -17.20
CA LEU A 117 4.34 1.84 -15.95
C LEU A 117 5.80 2.23 -15.66
N GLN A 118 6.62 2.44 -16.69
CA GLN A 118 7.99 2.94 -16.54
C GLN A 118 8.01 4.38 -16.00
N GLU A 119 7.18 5.28 -16.51
CA GLU A 119 7.10 6.65 -15.99
C GLU A 119 6.51 6.69 -14.58
N LEU A 120 5.49 5.87 -14.31
CA LEU A 120 4.88 5.72 -12.99
C LEU A 120 5.90 5.25 -11.95
N GLN A 121 6.67 4.19 -12.25
CA GLN A 121 7.66 3.66 -11.32
C GLN A 121 8.85 4.60 -11.16
N HIS A 122 9.22 5.35 -12.20
CA HIS A 122 10.21 6.43 -12.09
C HIS A 122 9.78 7.52 -11.09
N ALA A 123 8.50 7.93 -11.10
CA ALA A 123 7.97 8.92 -10.17
C ALA A 123 8.05 8.49 -8.68
N SER A 124 8.20 7.20 -8.40
CA SER A 124 8.42 6.71 -7.03
C SER A 124 9.74 7.19 -6.42
N GLY A 125 10.75 7.53 -7.25
CA GLY A 125 12.07 7.98 -6.79
C GLY A 125 12.05 9.27 -5.96
N ALA A 126 10.97 10.06 -6.02
CA ALA A 126 10.78 11.24 -5.17
C ALA A 126 10.40 10.89 -3.71
N VAL A 127 9.89 9.67 -3.47
CA VAL A 127 9.34 9.24 -2.18
C VAL A 127 10.37 9.39 -1.05
N PRO A 128 11.62 8.90 -1.17
CA PRO A 128 12.57 8.98 -0.06
C PRO A 128 12.93 10.41 0.32
N GLY A 129 12.92 11.36 -0.62
CA GLY A 129 13.20 12.78 -0.37
C GLY A 129 12.03 13.55 0.27
N HIS A 130 10.80 13.03 0.16
CA HIS A 130 9.58 13.70 0.61
C HIS A 130 8.69 12.80 1.48
N TRP A 131 9.29 11.90 2.27
CA TRP A 131 8.60 10.83 3.01
C TRP A 131 7.29 11.24 3.68
N ASN A 132 7.28 12.39 4.35
CA ASN A 132 6.10 12.88 5.03
C ASN A 132 4.86 12.94 4.12
N ARG A 133 4.99 13.34 2.84
CA ARG A 133 3.88 13.38 1.88
C ARG A 133 3.43 11.99 1.42
N HIS A 134 4.36 11.04 1.42
CA HIS A 134 4.20 9.72 0.82
C HIS A 134 3.87 8.60 1.82
N ARG A 135 4.07 8.84 3.12
CA ARG A 135 3.73 7.89 4.19
C ARG A 135 2.23 7.70 4.33
N ILE A 136 1.82 6.48 4.67
CA ILE A 136 0.45 6.16 5.11
C ILE A 136 0.27 6.68 6.53
N ARG A 137 -0.69 7.59 6.74
CA ARG A 137 -0.93 8.26 8.03
C ARG A 137 -2.22 7.80 8.68
N ALA A 138 -3.19 7.41 7.86
CA ALA A 138 -4.50 6.98 8.31
C ALA A 138 -5.12 5.97 7.34
N ILE A 139 -6.19 5.29 7.76
CA ILE A 139 -6.81 4.23 6.96
C ILE A 139 -7.36 4.75 5.63
N GLN A 140 -7.77 6.01 5.56
CA GLN A 140 -8.18 6.64 4.30
C GLN A 140 -7.04 6.80 3.27
N ASP A 141 -5.77 6.69 3.69
CA ASP A 141 -4.64 6.66 2.76
C ASP A 141 -4.48 5.27 2.11
N ILE A 142 -5.16 4.24 2.65
CA ILE A 142 -5.22 2.89 2.09
C ILE A 142 -6.45 2.81 1.17
N PRO A 143 -6.27 2.39 -0.10
CA PRO A 143 -7.37 2.22 -1.04
C PRO A 143 -8.49 1.34 -0.48
N SER A 144 -9.76 1.72 -0.70
CA SER A 144 -10.94 0.97 -0.23
C SER A 144 -10.92 -0.50 -0.65
N SER A 145 -10.51 -0.78 -1.89
CA SER A 145 -10.35 -2.13 -2.44
C SER A 145 -9.41 -3.02 -1.63
N LEU A 146 -8.42 -2.44 -0.93
CA LEU A 146 -7.45 -3.15 -0.10
C LEU A 146 -7.84 -3.22 1.39
N ARG A 147 -8.96 -2.60 1.79
CA ARG A 147 -9.45 -2.57 3.18
C ARG A 147 -10.88 -3.10 3.38
N ASN A 148 -11.53 -3.58 2.33
CA ASN A 148 -12.84 -4.24 2.42
C ASN A 148 -12.71 -5.63 3.08
N ASP A 149 -13.83 -6.23 3.50
CA ASP A 149 -13.93 -7.61 4.00
C ASP A 149 -12.94 -7.95 5.13
N VAL A 150 -12.95 -7.13 6.20
CA VAL A 150 -12.20 -7.35 7.43
C VAL A 150 -13.13 -7.43 8.63
N GLU A 151 -12.63 -7.94 9.76
CA GLU A 151 -13.34 -7.91 11.05
C GLU A 151 -13.81 -6.49 11.40
N GLU A 152 -15.07 -6.33 11.81
CA GLU A 152 -15.63 -5.02 12.19
C GLU A 152 -15.28 -3.92 11.16
N PRO A 153 -15.78 -4.00 9.92
CA PRO A 153 -15.34 -3.14 8.82
C PRO A 153 -15.56 -1.64 9.09
N ASP A 154 -16.54 -1.30 9.94
CA ASP A 154 -16.82 0.08 10.35
C ASP A 154 -15.82 0.62 11.38
N ALA A 155 -15.15 -0.26 12.12
CA ALA A 155 -14.12 0.11 13.10
C ALA A 155 -12.79 0.39 12.37
N VAL A 156 -12.66 1.61 11.85
CA VAL A 156 -11.54 2.06 11.00
C VAL A 156 -10.50 2.90 11.74
N TYR A 157 -10.74 3.30 12.98
CA TYR A 157 -9.77 4.06 13.76
C TYR A 157 -8.96 3.14 14.65
N PHE A 158 -7.64 3.09 14.45
CA PHE A 158 -6.75 2.41 15.38
C PHE A 158 -6.80 3.13 16.74
N CYS A 159 -7.07 2.42 17.83
CA CYS A 159 -7.15 3.01 19.18
C CYS A 159 -6.14 2.43 20.17
N GLY A 160 -5.28 1.51 19.71
CA GLY A 160 -4.16 0.99 20.47
C GLY A 160 -4.03 -0.52 20.40
N TRP A 161 -3.44 -1.08 21.44
CA TRP A 161 -3.06 -2.48 21.51
C TRP A 161 -3.74 -3.15 22.70
N HIS A 162 -3.94 -4.46 22.63
CA HIS A 162 -4.43 -5.29 23.72
C HIS A 162 -3.49 -6.46 23.94
N GLN A 163 -2.84 -6.54 25.11
CA GLN A 163 -2.09 -7.72 25.48
C GLN A 163 -3.07 -8.85 25.82
N ASN A 164 -3.01 -9.94 25.07
CA ASN A 164 -3.82 -11.11 25.37
C ASN A 164 -3.27 -11.83 26.62
N PRO A 165 -4.16 -12.40 27.46
CA PRO A 165 -3.75 -13.22 28.59
C PRO A 165 -2.86 -14.42 28.19
N ALA A 166 -2.18 -15.02 29.16
CA ALA A 166 -1.40 -16.22 28.93
C ALA A 166 -2.25 -17.33 28.29
N GLY A 167 -1.71 -17.96 27.24
CA GLY A 167 -2.42 -19.00 26.47
C GLY A 167 -3.48 -18.48 25.49
N LYS A 168 -3.68 -17.15 25.38
CA LYS A 168 -4.54 -16.53 24.38
C LYS A 168 -3.70 -15.83 23.31
N HIS A 169 -4.19 -15.88 22.07
CA HIS A 169 -3.57 -15.28 20.90
C HIS A 169 -4.61 -14.43 20.15
N PRO A 170 -4.15 -13.42 19.39
CA PRO A 170 -5.03 -12.71 18.46
C PRO A 170 -5.77 -13.68 17.55
N THR A 171 -7.03 -13.39 17.24
CA THR A 171 -7.82 -14.19 16.29
C THR A 171 -7.23 -14.06 14.89
N ALA A 172 -7.47 -15.05 14.02
CA ALA A 172 -7.05 -14.98 12.62
C ALA A 172 -7.62 -13.73 11.92
N ARG A 173 -8.87 -13.37 12.24
CA ARG A 173 -9.55 -12.17 11.73
C ARG A 173 -8.89 -10.87 12.20
N ASN A 174 -8.48 -10.79 13.47
CA ASN A 174 -7.76 -9.63 14.00
C ASN A 174 -6.37 -9.49 13.38
N LEU A 175 -5.66 -10.61 13.19
CA LEU A 175 -4.36 -10.63 12.50
C LEU A 175 -4.52 -10.20 11.04
N GLU A 176 -5.55 -10.66 10.34
CA GLU A 176 -5.79 -10.25 8.96
C GLU A 176 -6.14 -8.76 8.86
N LYS A 177 -6.97 -8.23 9.77
CA LYS A 177 -7.23 -6.79 9.84
C LYS A 177 -5.94 -6.00 10.10
N THR A 178 -5.11 -6.47 11.04
CA THR A 178 -3.79 -5.90 11.33
C THR A 178 -2.91 -5.92 10.10
N ARG A 179 -2.84 -7.05 9.39
CA ARG A 179 -2.05 -7.21 8.18
C ARG A 179 -2.53 -6.26 7.09
N ARG A 180 -3.83 -6.18 6.81
CA ARG A 180 -4.38 -5.28 5.79
C ARG A 180 -4.17 -3.82 6.13
N PHE A 181 -4.31 -3.42 7.39
CA PHE A 181 -4.29 -1.99 7.76
C PHE A 181 -2.90 -1.48 8.16
N LEU A 182 -2.10 -2.32 8.81
CA LEU A 182 -0.82 -1.93 9.41
C LEU A 182 0.39 -2.61 8.76
N GLY A 183 0.18 -3.73 8.06
CA GLY A 183 1.25 -4.43 7.34
C GLY A 183 1.60 -5.80 7.93
N PRO A 184 2.25 -6.66 7.14
CA PRO A 184 2.62 -8.01 7.56
C PRO A 184 3.58 -8.02 8.74
N ALA A 185 4.62 -7.18 8.73
CA ALA A 185 5.59 -7.10 9.83
C ALA A 185 4.91 -6.84 11.18
N ILE A 186 3.93 -5.93 11.23
CA ILE A 186 3.18 -5.61 12.46
C ILE A 186 2.24 -6.76 12.84
N ALA A 187 1.62 -7.44 11.87
CA ALA A 187 0.77 -8.60 12.14
C ALA A 187 1.58 -9.78 12.71
N ASP A 188 2.78 -10.03 12.19
CA ASP A 188 3.68 -11.06 12.69
C ASP A 188 4.19 -10.75 14.09
N GLU A 189 4.51 -9.48 14.35
CA GLU A 189 4.86 -8.99 15.67
C GLU A 189 3.70 -9.18 16.67
N CYS A 190 2.48 -8.83 16.28
CA CYS A 190 1.25 -9.08 17.06
C CYS A 190 1.07 -10.57 17.38
N ARG A 191 1.26 -11.44 16.40
CA ARG A 191 1.18 -12.91 16.57
C ARG A 191 2.22 -13.40 17.58
N ARG A 192 3.48 -13.00 17.42
CA ARG A 192 4.62 -13.42 18.26
C ARG A 192 4.49 -12.91 19.70
N LEU A 193 4.06 -11.67 19.89
CA LEU A 193 3.94 -11.04 21.21
C LEU A 193 2.58 -11.29 21.90
N ARG A 194 1.65 -11.97 21.23
CA ARG A 194 0.26 -12.20 21.69
C ARG A 194 -0.49 -10.88 21.93
N VAL A 195 -0.31 -9.91 21.04
CA VAL A 195 -0.95 -8.60 21.12
C VAL A 195 -1.99 -8.47 20.01
N SER A 196 -3.20 -8.05 20.35
CA SER A 196 -4.24 -7.74 19.38
C SER A 196 -4.23 -6.25 19.06
N SER A 197 -4.41 -5.89 17.79
CA SER A 197 -4.70 -4.51 17.42
C SER A 197 -6.14 -4.17 17.80
N ARG A 198 -6.36 -2.94 18.29
CA ARG A 198 -7.68 -2.44 18.66
C ARG A 198 -8.14 -1.37 17.69
N TRP A 199 -9.41 -1.47 17.31
CA TRP A 199 -10.06 -0.58 16.37
C TRP A 199 -11.36 -0.05 16.95
N THR A 200 -11.82 1.10 16.47
CA THR A 200 -13.05 1.75 16.93
C THR A 200 -13.72 2.53 15.79
N THR A 201 -15.02 2.74 15.93
CA THR A 201 -15.82 3.66 15.10
C THR A 201 -15.73 5.11 15.61
N ASP A 202 -15.31 5.31 16.86
CA ASP A 202 -15.19 6.65 17.46
C ASP A 202 -13.84 7.30 17.14
N GLN A 203 -13.88 8.28 16.23
CA GLN A 203 -12.70 9.07 15.83
C GLN A 203 -12.01 9.76 17.02
N LYS A 204 -12.71 10.07 18.12
CA LYS A 204 -12.10 10.73 19.28
C LYS A 204 -11.10 9.84 20.00
N LEU A 205 -11.22 8.52 19.85
CA LEU A 205 -10.31 7.53 20.41
C LEU A 205 -9.18 7.15 19.43
N ALA A 206 -9.15 7.76 18.25
CA ALA A 206 -8.17 7.46 17.22
C ALA A 206 -6.75 7.84 17.68
N LYS A 207 -5.84 6.90 17.51
CA LYS A 207 -4.39 7.10 17.64
C LYS A 207 -3.76 7.09 16.23
N PRO A 208 -2.59 7.70 16.06
CA PRO A 208 -1.84 7.60 14.81
C PRO A 208 -1.63 6.14 14.42
N LEU A 209 -1.70 5.82 13.12
CA LEU A 209 -1.38 4.46 12.67
C LEU A 209 0.10 4.17 12.94
N PRO A 210 0.41 3.02 13.56
CA PRO A 210 1.78 2.53 13.60
C PRO A 210 2.19 2.15 12.17
N CYS A 211 3.20 2.80 11.64
CA CYS A 211 3.69 2.58 10.28
C CYS A 211 5.08 1.94 10.23
N GLN A 212 5.62 1.54 11.38
CA GLN A 212 6.99 1.05 11.55
C GLN A 212 7.02 -0.31 12.25
N GLN A 213 8.02 -1.13 11.92
CA GLN A 213 8.32 -2.36 12.63
C GLN A 213 8.78 -2.03 14.07
N GLY A 214 8.49 -2.92 15.02
CA GLY A 214 8.83 -2.68 16.43
C GLY A 214 7.86 -1.74 17.15
N ALA A 215 6.81 -1.26 16.49
CA ALA A 215 5.77 -0.44 17.12
C ALA A 215 5.02 -1.22 18.21
N VAL A 216 4.85 -2.53 18.05
CA VAL A 216 4.19 -3.39 19.05
C VAL A 216 5.15 -3.64 20.23
N GLU A 217 6.43 -3.87 19.97
CA GLU A 217 7.48 -4.00 20.98
C GLU A 217 7.67 -2.72 21.79
N ALA A 218 7.69 -1.56 21.14
CA ALA A 218 7.77 -0.28 21.83
C ALA A 218 6.59 -0.10 22.78
N TYR A 219 5.38 -0.47 22.34
CA TYR A 219 4.20 -0.50 23.20
C TYR A 219 4.35 -1.48 24.37
N THR A 220 4.74 -2.74 24.12
CA THR A 220 4.84 -3.74 25.19
C THR A 220 5.91 -3.35 26.20
N ARG A 221 7.06 -2.83 25.77
CA ARG A 221 8.09 -2.31 26.69
C ARG A 221 7.54 -1.19 27.57
N GLN A 222 6.84 -0.21 27.01
CA GLN A 222 6.25 0.88 27.80
C GLN A 222 5.14 0.41 28.76
N ALA A 223 4.31 -0.54 28.33
CA ALA A 223 3.20 -1.06 29.13
C ALA A 223 3.66 -1.93 30.32
N PHE A 224 4.88 -2.47 30.28
CA PHE A 224 5.42 -3.38 31.31
C PHE A 224 6.66 -2.84 32.05
N GLN A 225 7.12 -1.62 31.76
CA GLN A 225 8.26 -0.97 32.46
C GLN A 225 7.86 0.08 33.51
N ASN A 226 6.57 0.38 33.68
CA ASN A 226 6.08 1.16 34.82
C ASN A 226 5.28 0.22 35.75
N PRO A 227 5.87 -0.25 36.86
CA PRO A 227 5.14 -0.98 37.89
C PRO A 227 4.10 -0.11 38.60
#